data_AF-A0A2H0Y057-F1
#
_entry.id   AF-A0A2H0Y057-F1
#
_cell.length_a   1.000
_cell.length_b   1.000
_cell.length_c   1.000
_cell.angle_alpha   90.00
_cell.angle_beta   90.00
_cell.angle_gamma   90.00
#
_symmetry.space_group_name_H-M   'P 1'
#
loop_
_entity.id
_entity.type
_entity.pdbx_description
1 polymer ?
#
loop_
_entity_poly.entity_id
_entity_poly.type
_entity_poly.pdbx_seq_one_letter_code
_entity_poly.pdbx_strand_id
1 'polypeptide(L)'
;MKKATSVVVALLMMLSFGFAANVTFKVHMEYQVAQGNFNPVTDTVDVIGGFTSGWSTYVQLTDDDHNNVWEGTLTIAEGDYGFKF
;
A
#
# COMPACT_ATOMS: atom_id res chain seq x y z
N MET A 1 30.90 -22.14 26.02
CA MET A 1 30.99 -21.66 24.61
C MET A 1 29.78 -22.08 23.79
N LYS A 2 29.47 -23.38 23.61
CA LYS A 2 28.34 -23.85 22.76
C LYS A 2 26.95 -23.23 23.08
N LYS A 3 26.60 -23.07 24.36
CA LYS A 3 25.32 -22.43 24.77
C LYS A 3 25.26 -20.93 24.47
N ALA A 4 26.38 -20.21 24.59
CA ALA A 4 26.48 -18.80 24.26
C ALA A 4 26.43 -18.60 22.73
N THR A 5 27.06 -19.48 21.96
CA THR A 5 27.00 -19.46 20.50
C THR A 5 25.58 -19.67 19.97
N SER A 6 24.81 -20.62 20.53
CA SER A 6 23.40 -20.84 20.14
C SER A 6 22.49 -19.67 20.48
N VAL A 7 22.67 -18.99 21.62
CA VAL A 7 21.87 -17.82 22.00
C VAL A 7 22.17 -16.63 21.08
N VAL A 8 23.44 -16.40 20.74
CA VAL A 8 23.83 -15.30 19.83
C VAL A 8 23.35 -15.56 18.40
N VAL A 9 23.38 -16.81 17.92
CA VAL A 9 22.83 -17.19 16.61
C VAL A 9 21.31 -17.02 16.56
N ALA A 10 20.59 -17.40 17.62
CA ALA A 10 19.15 -17.18 17.71
C ALA A 10 18.79 -15.68 17.76
N LEU A 11 19.60 -14.86 18.46
CA LEU A 11 19.40 -13.42 18.54
C LEU A 11 19.75 -12.70 17.22
N LEU A 12 20.76 -13.17 16.48
CA LEU A 12 21.08 -12.66 15.14
C LEU A 12 19.99 -12.99 14.10
N MET A 13 19.31 -14.13 14.24
CA MET A 13 18.18 -14.50 13.38
C MET A 13 16.91 -13.68 13.66
N MET A 14 16.82 -13.00 14.83
CA MET A 14 15.68 -12.15 15.20
C MET A 14 15.82 -10.68 14.78
N LEU A 15 16.96 -10.28 14.17
CA LEU A 15 17.20 -8.89 13.74
C LEU A 15 16.57 -8.50 12.39
N SER A 16 15.83 -9.40 11.75
CA SER A 16 15.15 -9.15 10.47
C SER A 16 13.66 -8.81 10.65
N PHE A 17 13.35 -7.87 11.53
CA PHE A 17 12.04 -7.20 11.50
C PHE A 17 12.14 -6.02 10.54
N GLY A 18 11.43 -6.08 9.40
CA GLY A 18 11.28 -4.94 8.51
C GLY A 18 10.45 -3.86 9.20
N PHE A 19 10.91 -2.61 9.16
CA PHE A 19 10.08 -1.47 9.54
C PHE A 19 8.93 -1.34 8.53
N ALA A 20 7.75 -0.95 8.99
CA ALA A 20 6.61 -0.66 8.14
C ALA A 20 5.98 0.66 8.55
N ALA A 21 5.44 1.39 7.59
CA ALA A 21 4.78 2.68 7.80
C ALA A 21 3.36 2.65 7.22
N ASN A 22 2.47 3.44 7.81
CA ASN A 22 1.16 3.70 7.23
C ASN A 22 1.30 4.74 6.12
N VAL A 23 0.94 4.35 4.91
CA VAL A 23 0.97 5.21 3.72
C VAL A 23 -0.46 5.41 3.25
N THR A 24 -0.88 6.68 3.15
CA THR A 24 -2.18 7.06 2.60
C THR A 24 -2.00 7.46 1.14
N PHE A 25 -2.70 6.75 0.26
CA PHE A 25 -2.80 7.11 -1.16
C PHE A 25 -4.03 7.97 -1.37
N LYS A 26 -3.90 9.02 -2.19
CA LYS A 26 -5.00 9.90 -2.58
C LYS A 26 -4.89 10.21 -4.07
N VAL A 27 -6.00 10.10 -4.80
CA VAL A 27 -6.09 10.53 -6.20
C VAL A 27 -7.38 11.30 -6.43
N HIS A 28 -7.25 12.46 -7.05
CA HIS A 28 -8.37 13.35 -7.35
C HIS A 28 -8.87 13.08 -8.76
N MET A 29 -10.10 12.57 -8.88
CA MET A 29 -10.67 12.15 -10.16
C MET A 29 -11.59 13.19 -10.80
N GLU A 30 -11.74 14.39 -10.21
CA GLU A 30 -12.64 15.44 -10.72
C GLU A 30 -12.45 15.70 -12.23
N TYR A 31 -11.21 15.71 -12.72
CA TYR A 31 -10.96 15.89 -14.14
C TYR A 31 -11.54 14.75 -14.99
N GLN A 32 -11.37 13.49 -14.58
CA GLN A 32 -11.90 12.33 -15.32
C GLN A 32 -13.43 12.31 -15.29
N VAL A 33 -14.04 12.69 -14.17
CA VAL A 33 -15.49 12.88 -14.05
C VAL A 33 -15.97 13.97 -15.00
N ALA A 34 -15.30 15.13 -15.02
CA ALA A 34 -15.65 16.25 -15.90
C ALA A 34 -15.52 15.91 -17.40
N GLN A 35 -14.60 15.02 -17.77
CA GLN A 35 -14.47 14.52 -19.14
C GLN A 35 -15.44 13.39 -19.47
N GLY A 36 -16.22 12.89 -18.51
CA GLY A 36 -17.13 11.75 -18.69
C GLY A 36 -16.42 10.41 -18.83
N ASN A 37 -15.14 10.33 -18.48
CA ASN A 37 -14.33 9.10 -18.53
C ASN A 37 -14.49 8.22 -17.29
N PHE A 38 -15.07 8.77 -16.22
CA PHE A 38 -15.23 8.10 -14.94
C PHE A 38 -16.57 8.48 -14.31
N ASN A 39 -17.34 7.48 -13.90
CA ASN A 39 -18.58 7.66 -13.15
C ASN A 39 -18.34 7.38 -11.66
N PRO A 40 -18.40 8.41 -10.79
CA PRO A 40 -18.08 8.26 -9.36
C PRO A 40 -19.06 7.34 -8.60
N VAL A 41 -20.21 6.99 -9.20
CA VAL A 41 -21.22 6.12 -8.59
C VAL A 41 -20.99 4.64 -8.92
N THR A 42 -20.44 4.33 -10.10
CA THR A 42 -20.35 2.95 -10.61
C THR A 42 -18.93 2.44 -10.79
N ASP A 43 -17.98 3.35 -10.98
CA ASP A 43 -16.60 3.00 -11.27
C ASP A 43 -15.77 3.01 -9.98
N THR A 44 -14.63 2.32 -10.01
CA THR A 44 -13.75 2.14 -8.86
C THR A 44 -12.37 2.69 -9.14
N VAL A 45 -11.68 3.09 -8.09
CA VAL A 45 -10.26 3.44 -8.11
C VAL A 45 -9.51 2.44 -7.26
N ASP A 46 -8.48 1.84 -7.83
CA ASP A 46 -7.62 0.89 -7.14
C ASP A 46 -6.20 1.47 -7.01
N VAL A 47 -5.43 0.93 -6.08
CA VAL A 47 -3.97 1.06 -6.08
C VAL A 47 -3.33 -0.32 -6.20
N ILE A 48 -2.31 -0.41 -7.05
CA ILE A 48 -1.50 -1.61 -7.26
C ILE A 48 -0.02 -1.24 -7.26
N GLY A 49 0.83 -2.09 -6.70
CA GLY A 49 2.26 -1.82 -6.66
C GLY A 49 3.10 -3.02 -6.25
N GLY A 50 4.40 -2.81 -6.10
CA GLY A 50 5.29 -3.86 -5.61
C GLY A 50 4.91 -4.37 -4.21
N PHE A 51 4.26 -3.52 -3.40
CA PHE A 51 3.74 -3.84 -2.07
C PHE A 51 2.45 -4.69 -2.07
N THR A 52 1.78 -4.85 -3.21
CA THR A 52 0.55 -5.66 -3.33
C THR A 52 0.85 -7.06 -3.88
N SER A 53 1.65 -7.82 -3.13
CA SER A 53 2.12 -9.16 -3.54
C SER A 53 2.81 -9.13 -4.92
N GLY A 54 3.62 -8.09 -5.15
CA GLY A 54 4.36 -7.92 -6.40
C GLY A 54 3.45 -7.68 -7.62
N TRP A 55 2.51 -6.74 -7.53
CA TRP A 55 1.58 -6.39 -8.62
C TRP A 55 0.56 -7.48 -8.97
N SER A 56 0.17 -8.32 -8.01
CA SER A 56 -0.84 -9.38 -8.25
C SER A 56 -2.19 -9.11 -7.60
N THR A 57 -2.26 -8.20 -6.63
CA THR A 57 -3.51 -7.82 -5.97
C THR A 57 -3.77 -6.32 -6.08
N TYR A 58 -5.04 -5.96 -6.15
CA TYR A 58 -5.51 -4.58 -6.14
C TYR A 58 -6.04 -4.23 -4.76
N VAL A 59 -5.87 -2.97 -4.35
CA VAL A 59 -6.50 -2.43 -3.16
C VAL A 59 -7.41 -1.29 -3.57
N GLN A 60 -8.72 -1.51 -3.44
CA GLN A 60 -9.72 -0.50 -3.79
C GLN A 60 -9.71 0.65 -2.78
N LEU A 61 -9.72 1.87 -3.29
CA LEU A 61 -9.83 3.11 -2.55
C LEU A 61 -11.31 3.53 -2.42
N THR A 62 -11.62 4.37 -1.43
CA THR A 62 -12.99 4.88 -1.20
C THR A 62 -13.04 6.40 -1.30
N ASP A 63 -14.21 6.94 -1.67
CA ASP A 63 -14.55 8.37 -1.63
C ASP A 63 -15.75 8.54 -0.70
N ASP A 64 -15.54 8.28 0.60
CA ASP A 64 -16.63 8.22 1.58
C ASP A 64 -17.25 9.60 1.87
N ASP A 65 -16.49 10.67 1.67
CA ASP A 65 -16.95 12.05 1.84
C ASP A 65 -17.47 12.70 0.54
N HIS A 66 -17.46 11.96 -0.57
CA HIS A 66 -18.00 12.33 -1.88
C HIS A 66 -17.39 13.63 -2.42
N ASN A 67 -16.08 13.80 -2.26
CA ASN A 67 -15.35 14.99 -2.68
C ASN A 67 -14.54 14.77 -3.99
N ASN A 68 -14.71 13.61 -4.64
CA ASN A 68 -13.94 13.13 -5.79
C ASN A 68 -12.46 12.84 -5.52
N VAL A 69 -12.06 12.66 -4.25
CA VAL A 69 -10.74 12.17 -3.85
C VAL A 69 -10.91 10.75 -3.32
N TRP A 70 -10.41 9.79 -4.09
CA TRP A 70 -10.35 8.41 -3.63
C TRP A 70 -9.13 8.22 -2.75
N GLU A 71 -9.33 7.67 -1.55
CA GLU A 71 -8.27 7.46 -0.57
C GLU A 71 -8.29 6.09 0.10
N GLY A 72 -7.13 5.70 0.62
CA GLY A 72 -6.95 4.44 1.33
C GLY A 72 -5.57 4.38 2.00
N THR A 73 -5.50 3.72 3.15
CA THR A 73 -4.26 3.60 3.93
C THR A 73 -3.81 2.15 4.00
N LEU A 74 -2.54 1.91 3.62
CA LEU A 74 -1.90 0.60 3.69
C LEU A 74 -0.70 0.67 4.63
N THR A 75 -0.48 -0.39 5.39
CA THR A 75 0.78 -0.59 6.12
C THR A 75 1.80 -1.25 5.19
N ILE A 76 2.82 -0.51 4.79
CA ILE A 76 3.81 -0.93 3.78
C ILE A 76 5.18 -1.04 4.44
N ALA A 77 5.88 -2.15 4.19
CA ALA A 77 7.25 -2.34 4.64
C ALA A 77 8.19 -1.30 4.01
N GLU A 78 9.25 -0.92 4.69
CA GLU A 78 10.26 -0.01 4.16
C GLU A 78 10.92 -0.62 2.91
N GLY A 79 11.00 0.17 1.85
CA GLY A 79 11.61 -0.24 0.58
C GLY A 79 11.19 0.66 -0.58
N ASP A 80 11.83 0.44 -1.73
CA ASP A 80 11.50 1.11 -2.97
C ASP A 80 10.46 0.32 -3.77
N TYR A 81 9.31 0.92 -4.03
CA TYR A 81 8.21 0.30 -4.77
C TYR A 81 7.71 1.24 -5.88
N GLY A 82 7.51 0.69 -7.07
CA GLY A 82 6.61 1.31 -8.04
C GLY A 82 5.15 1.06 -7.67
N PHE A 83 4.27 1.98 -8.07
CA PHE A 83 2.82 1.84 -7.93
C PHE A 83 2.07 2.54 -9.07
N LYS A 84 0.77 2.23 -9.21
CA LYS A 84 -0.17 2.88 -10.12
C LYS A 84 -1.57 2.95 -9.50
N PHE A 85 -2.35 3.89 -10.02
CA PHE A 85 -3.80 3.95 -9.88
C PHE A 85 -4.45 3.41 -11.16
#